data_AF-A0A0G0HNX4-F1
#
_entry.id   AF-A0A0G0HNX4-F1
#
_cell.length_a   1.000
_cell.length_b   1.000
_cell.length_c   1.000
_cell.angle_alpha   90.00
_cell.angle_beta   90.00
_cell.angle_gamma   90.00
#
_symmetry.space_group_name_H-M   'P 1'
#
loop_
_entity.id
_entity.type
_entity.pdbx_description
1 polymer ?
#
loop_
_entity_poly.entity_id
_entity_poly.type
_entity_poly.pdbx_seq_one_letter_code
_entity_poly.pdbx_strand_id
1 'polypeptide(L)' 'MTQEEKTTQLKKLEALVLFQKDCLNGEDWDDYDKAEDEIKKLEKEIINIEEKE' A
#
# COMPACT_ATOMS: atom_id res chain seq x y z
N MET A 1 14.35 -7.17 -7.64
CA MET A 1 14.20 -6.01 -6.74
C MET A 1 15.23 -6.15 -5.63
N THR A 2 15.90 -5.07 -5.25
CA THR A 2 16.85 -5.05 -4.13
C THR A 2 16.12 -5.04 -2.78
N GLN A 3 16.82 -5.43 -1.71
CA GLN A 3 16.29 -5.39 -0.34
C GLN A 3 15.83 -3.98 0.08
N GLU A 4 16.50 -2.95 -0.44
CA GLU A 4 16.20 -1.54 -0.17
C GLU A 4 14.90 -1.10 -0.86
N GLU A 5 14.67 -1.56 -2.08
CA GLU A 5 13.40 -1.34 -2.81
C GLU A 5 12.22 -2.07 -2.12
N LYS A 6 12.41 -3.33 -1.67
CA LYS A 6 11.37 -4.07 -0.91
C LYS A 6 10.98 -3.31 0.36
N THR A 7 11.99 -2.83 1.09
CA THR A 7 11.80 -2.05 2.33
C THR A 7 11.06 -0.74 2.05
N THR A 8 11.38 -0.08 0.94
CA THR A 8 10.73 1.17 0.52
C THR A 8 9.26 0.94 0.16
N GLN A 9 8.95 -0.13 -0.56
CA GLN A 9 7.56 -0.51 -0.87
C GLN A 9 6.77 -0.82 0.41
N LEU A 10 7.34 -1.58 1.36
CA LEU A 10 6.68 -1.86 2.64
C LEU A 10 6.39 -0.58 3.44
N LYS A 11 7.30 0.38 3.46
CA LYS A 11 7.07 1.69 4.10
C LYS A 11 5.96 2.48 3.40
N LYS A 12 5.91 2.44 2.06
CA LYS A 12 4.82 3.08 1.31
C LYS A 12 3.47 2.41 1.62
N LEU A 13 3.45 1.08 1.74
CA LEU A 13 2.26 0.32 2.14
C LEU A 13 1.75 0.75 3.53
N GLU A 14 2.65 0.81 4.51
CA GLU A 14 2.33 1.26 5.87
C GLU A 14 1.72 2.67 5.88
N ALA A 15 2.32 3.60 5.15
CA ALA A 15 1.81 4.97 5.04
C ALA A 15 0.40 5.03 4.41
N LEU A 16 0.15 4.23 3.37
CA LEU A 16 -1.16 4.17 2.72
C LEU A 16 -2.24 3.57 3.64
N VAL A 17 -1.89 2.53 4.42
CA VAL A 17 -2.82 1.93 5.40
C VAL A 17 -3.15 2.91 6.52
N LEU A 18 -2.16 3.67 7.01
CA LEU A 18 -2.40 4.73 7.99
C LEU A 18 -3.31 5.83 7.42
N PHE A 19 -3.05 6.27 6.19
CA PHE A 19 -3.89 7.25 5.49
C PHE A 19 -5.32 6.74 5.31
N GLN A 20 -5.50 5.49 4.89
CA GLN A 20 -6.81 4.86 4.76
C GLN A 20 -7.58 4.83 6.08
N LYS A 21 -6.90 4.56 7.21
CA LYS A 21 -7.48 4.65 8.55
C LYS A 21 -7.90 6.07 8.90
N ASP A 22 -7.12 7.09 8.53
CA ASP A 22 -7.49 8.48 8.77
C ASP A 22 -8.70 8.89 7.93
N CYS A 23 -8.83 8.41 6.68
CA CYS A 23 -10.03 8.60 5.88
C CYS A 23 -11.29 8.02 6.55
N LEU A 24 -11.20 6.86 7.24
CA LEU A 24 -12.31 6.32 8.02
C LEU A 24 -12.74 7.24 9.18
N ASN A 25 -11.77 7.94 9.80
CA ASN A 25 -12.06 8.88 10.88
C ASN A 25 -12.64 10.20 10.34
N GLY A 26 -12.25 10.61 9.13
CA GLY A 26 -12.71 11.82 8.45
C GLY A 26 -13.99 11.65 7.62
N GLU A 27 -14.47 10.40 7.45
CA GLU A 27 -15.56 10.05 6.53
C GLU A 27 -15.25 10.42 5.05
N ASP A 28 -13.95 10.50 4.71
CA ASP A 28 -13.45 10.83 3.37
C ASP A 28 -13.42 9.58 2.48
N TRP A 29 -14.60 9.13 2.05
CA TRP A 29 -14.75 7.88 1.28
C TRP A 29 -14.07 7.91 -0.10
N ASP A 30 -14.03 9.07 -0.77
CA ASP A 30 -13.33 9.21 -2.07
C ASP A 30 -11.83 8.94 -1.96
N ASP A 31 -11.20 9.41 -0.88
CA ASP A 31 -9.77 9.19 -0.65
C ASP A 31 -9.49 7.82 -0.04
N TYR A 32 -10.44 7.26 0.73
CA TYR A 32 -10.41 5.87 1.16
C TYR A 32 -10.34 4.91 -0.03
N ASP A 33 -11.21 5.08 -1.03
CA ASP A 33 -11.26 4.22 -2.22
C ASP A 33 -9.96 4.31 -3.03
N LYS A 34 -9.42 5.53 -3.21
CA LYS A 34 -8.12 5.72 -3.87
C LYS A 34 -6.97 5.05 -3.11
N ALA A 35 -6.97 5.18 -1.78
CA ALA A 35 -5.97 4.53 -0.94
C ALA A 35 -6.06 3.00 -1.06
N GLU A 36 -7.29 2.45 -1.07
CA GLU A 36 -7.52 1.01 -1.24
C GLU A 36 -7.00 0.49 -2.58
N ASP A 37 -7.24 1.21 -3.68
CA ASP A 37 -6.72 0.84 -4.99
C ASP A 37 -5.19 0.89 -5.08
N GLU A 38 -4.55 1.90 -4.47
CA GLU A 38 -3.09 2.01 -4.39
C GLU A 38 -2.50 0.86 -3.54
N ILE A 39 -3.12 0.54 -2.39
CA ILE A 39 -2.70 -0.57 -1.52
C ILE A 39 -2.74 -1.88 -2.30
N LYS A 40 -3.87 -2.19 -2.96
CA LYS A 40 -4.03 -3.43 -3.75
C LYS A 40 -3.00 -3.56 -4.87
N LYS A 41 -2.62 -2.45 -5.52
CA LYS A 41 -1.55 -2.46 -6.54
C LYS A 41 -0.21 -2.78 -5.90
N LEU A 42 0.12 -2.10 -4.80
CA LEU A 42 1.40 -2.27 -4.12
C LEU A 42 1.56 -3.68 -3.54
N GLU A 43 0.51 -4.25 -2.95
CA GLU A 43 0.49 -5.63 -2.45
C GLU A 43 0.75 -6.63 -3.58
N LYS A 44 0.11 -6.45 -4.74
CA LYS A 44 0.36 -7.31 -5.91
C LYS A 44 1.79 -7.19 -6.41
N GLU A 45 2.37 -5.99 -6.41
CA GLU A 45 3.78 -5.80 -6.77
C GLU A 45 4.71 -6.51 -5.80
N ILE A 46 4.46 -6.42 -4.49
CA ILE A 46 5.27 -7.09 -3.46
C ILE A 46 5.13 -8.62 -3.56
N ILE A 47 3.90 -9.15 -3.64
CA ILE A 47 3.62 -10.60 -3.68
C ILE A 47 4.14 -11.25 -4.97
N ASN A 48 3.91 -10.64 -6.14
CA ASN A 48 4.40 -11.17 -7.42
C ASN A 48 5.94 -11.19 -7.52
N ILE A 49 6.63 -10.45 -6.64
CA ILE A 49 8.08 -10.54 -6.52
C ILE A 49 8.48 -11.76 -5.67
N GLU A 50 7.71 -12.10 -4.63
CA GLU A 50 7.99 -13.28 -3.79
C GLU A 50 7.76 -14.61 -4.52
N GLU A 51 6.83 -14.69 -5.49
CA GLU A 51 6.63 -15.91 -6.29
C GLU A 51 7.71 -16.13 -7.38
N LYS A 52 8.61 -15.17 -7.60
CA LYS A 52 9.68 -15.25 -8.60
C LYS A 52 11.05 -15.61 -8.02
N GLU A 53 11.13 -15.89 -6.71
CA GLU A 53 12.35 -16.37 -6.03
C GLU A 53 12.47 -17.90 -6.01
#